data_AF-A0A8R7PPH9-F1
#
_entry.id   AF-A0A8R7PPH9-F1
#
_cell.length_a   1.000
_cell.length_b   1.000
_cell.length_c   1.000
_cell.angle_alpha   90.00
_cell.angle_beta   90.00
_cell.angle_gamma   90.00
#
_symmetry.space_group_name_H-M   'P 1'
#
loop_
_entity.id
_entity.type
_entity.pdbx_description
1 polymer ?
#
loop_
_entity_poly.entity_id
_entity_poly.type
_entity_poly.pdbx_seq_one_letter_code
_entity_poly.pdbx_strand_id
1 'polypeptide(L)'
;NCGISRAVISRGGEILQLTSEHRPNRPDEKQRVENGGGRVDESTNTVDEFLPTSRAFGSYLYKQYVIAEPEVTAVGRDPRDEFLILATAG
;
A
#
# COMPACT_ATOMS: atom_id res chain seq x y z
N ASN A 1 5.13 -2.82 4.03
CA ASN A 1 4.33 -2.84 2.79
C ASN A 1 4.81 -1.72 1.89
N CYS A 2 4.90 -1.96 0.58
CA CYS A 2 5.14 -0.94 -0.43
C CYS A 2 4.37 -1.36 -1.68
N GLY A 3 3.27 -0.67 -1.98
CA GLY A 3 2.31 -1.05 -3.03
C GLY A 3 0.94 -1.46 -2.49
N ILE A 4 0.20 -2.20 -3.32
CA ILE A 4 -1.20 -2.64 -3.08
C ILE A 4 -1.33 -4.11 -2.70
N SER A 5 -0.22 -4.84 -2.56
CA SER A 5 -0.24 -6.15 -1.90
C SER A 5 -0.59 -6.01 -0.42
N ARG A 6 -1.11 -7.09 0.19
CA ARG A 6 -1.63 -7.08 1.55
C ARG A 6 -1.07 -8.23 2.40
N ALA A 7 -0.90 -7.96 3.69
CA ALA A 7 -0.65 -8.95 4.72
C ALA A 7 -1.73 -8.89 5.82
N VAL A 8 -2.24 -10.05 6.21
CA VAL A 8 -3.20 -10.21 7.31
C VAL A 8 -2.87 -11.45 8.15
N ILE A 9 -3.11 -11.39 9.46
CA ILE A 9 -3.02 -12.54 10.37
C ILE A 9 -4.44 -12.99 10.72
N SER A 10 -4.68 -14.31 10.74
CA SER A 10 -5.83 -14.88 11.44
C SER A 10 -5.45 -15.14 12.90
N ARG A 11 -6.18 -14.55 13.85
CA ARG A 11 -5.92 -14.61 15.29
C ARG A 11 -7.21 -14.95 16.04
N GLY A 12 -7.33 -16.20 16.49
CA GLY A 12 -8.49 -16.70 17.22
C GLY A 12 -9.80 -16.57 16.44
N GLY A 13 -9.77 -16.89 15.14
CA GLY A 13 -10.91 -16.74 14.23
C GLY A 13 -11.15 -15.33 13.69
N GLU A 14 -10.40 -14.32 14.14
CA GLU A 14 -10.53 -12.93 13.69
C GLU A 14 -9.39 -12.51 12.75
N ILE A 15 -9.66 -11.55 11.85
CA ILE A 15 -8.66 -11.04 10.91
C ILE A 15 -8.00 -9.78 11.48
N LEU A 16 -6.69 -9.84 11.67
CA LEU A 16 -5.85 -8.68 11.99
C LEU A 16 -5.11 -8.21 10.73
N GLN A 17 -5.48 -7.04 10.22
CA GLN A 17 -4.80 -6.42 9.08
C GLN A 17 -3.45 -5.84 9.48
N LEU A 18 -2.37 -6.24 8.80
CA LEU A 18 -1.01 -5.77 9.11
C LEU A 18 -0.55 -4.62 8.23
N THR A 19 -1.16 -4.45 7.06
CA THR A 19 -0.71 -3.50 6.04
C THR A 19 -1.85 -2.64 5.54
N SER A 20 -1.61 -1.35 5.35
CA SER A 20 -2.48 -0.47 4.58
C SER A 20 -2.03 -0.48 3.11
N GLU A 21 -2.98 -0.48 2.18
CA GLU A 21 -2.68 -0.41 0.76
C GLU A 21 -2.26 1.02 0.38
N HIS A 22 -1.25 1.14 -0.49
CA HIS A 22 -0.83 2.41 -1.05
C HIS A 22 -1.65 2.72 -2.30
N ARG A 23 -2.96 2.92 -2.11
CA ARG A 23 -3.86 3.34 -3.18
C ARG A 23 -3.68 4.83 -3.46
N PRO A 24 -3.70 5.28 -4.73
CA PRO A 24 -3.51 6.69 -5.07
C PRO A 24 -4.50 7.64 -4.39
N ASN A 25 -5.75 7.22 -4.20
CA ASN A 25 -6.77 8.00 -3.50
C ASN A 25 -6.70 7.97 -1.97
N ARG A 26 -5.74 7.26 -1.36
CA ARG A 26 -5.54 7.31 0.10
C ARG A 26 -5.11 8.75 0.46
N PRO A 27 -5.78 9.46 1.38
CA PRO A 27 -5.64 10.92 1.50
C PRO A 27 -4.20 11.43 1.67
N ASP A 28 -3.41 10.75 2.49
CA ASP A 28 -1.99 11.05 2.72
C ASP A 28 -1.12 10.78 1.48
N GLU A 29 -1.39 9.68 0.77
CA GLU A 29 -0.70 9.32 -0.47
C GLU A 29 -1.04 10.27 -1.61
N LYS A 30 -2.32 10.62 -1.76
CA LYS A 30 -2.79 11.61 -2.74
C LYS A 30 -2.06 12.94 -2.54
N GLN A 31 -2.09 13.45 -1.30
CA GLN A 31 -1.43 14.70 -0.97
C GLN A 31 0.08 14.65 -1.24
N ARG A 32 0.74 13.53 -0.92
CA ARG A 32 2.17 13.33 -1.20
C ARG A 32 2.46 13.31 -2.70
N VAL A 33 1.63 12.63 -3.49
CA VAL A 33 1.80 12.55 -4.94
C VAL A 33 1.62 13.92 -5.60
N GLU A 34 0.56 14.64 -5.24
CA GLU A 34 0.24 15.96 -5.79
C GLU A 34 1.29 17.01 -5.40
N ASN A 35 1.77 16.99 -4.15
CA ASN A 35 2.87 17.86 -3.70
C ASN A 35 4.19 17.57 -4.42
N GLY A 36 4.40 16.33 -4.89
CA GLY A 36 5.56 15.92 -5.67
C GLY A 36 5.46 16.28 -7.17
N GLY A 37 4.34 16.84 -7.61
CA GLY A 37 4.10 17.22 -9.01
C GLY A 37 3.43 16.14 -9.87
N GLY A 38 2.97 15.04 -9.26
CA GLY A 38 2.14 14.03 -9.94
C GLY A 38 0.66 14.39 -9.88
N ARG A 39 -0.18 13.66 -10.62
CA ARG A 39 -1.64 13.76 -10.55
C ARG A 39 -2.25 12.45 -10.08
N VAL A 40 -3.26 12.52 -9.21
CA VAL A 40 -4.13 11.37 -8.92
C VAL A 40 -5.42 11.50 -9.73
N ASP A 41 -5.68 10.54 -10.60
CA ASP A 41 -6.98 10.39 -11.24
C ASP A 41 -7.90 9.59 -10.32
N GLU A 42 -8.89 10.26 -9.72
CA GLU A 42 -9.85 9.63 -8.82
C GLU A 42 -10.82 8.68 -9.53
N SER A 43 -11.06 8.87 -10.83
CA SER A 43 -11.98 8.03 -11.59
C SER A 43 -11.42 6.63 -11.84
N THR A 44 -10.11 6.56 -12.12
CA THR A 44 -9.38 5.31 -12.35
C THR A 44 -8.58 4.84 -11.13
N ASN A 45 -8.44 5.70 -10.12
CA ASN A 45 -7.57 5.52 -8.95
C ASN A 45 -6.13 5.19 -9.33
N THR A 46 -5.57 6.03 -10.20
CA THR A 46 -4.20 5.89 -10.72
C THR A 46 -3.37 7.16 -10.49
N VAL A 47 -2.05 7.00 -10.41
CA VAL A 47 -1.09 8.10 -10.51
C VAL A 47 -0.74 8.31 -11.98
N ASP A 48 -0.88 9.54 -12.45
CA ASP A 48 -0.70 9.97 -13.83
C ASP A 48 -1.36 9.05 -14.86
N GLU A 49 -2.56 8.53 -14.58
CA GLU A 49 -3.33 7.64 -15.48
C GLU A 49 -2.75 6.23 -15.67
N PHE A 50 -1.55 5.94 -15.13
CA PHE A 50 -0.84 4.70 -15.42
C PHE A 50 -0.66 3.77 -14.22
N LEU A 51 -0.37 4.32 -13.04
CA LEU A 51 0.06 3.50 -11.92
C LEU A 51 -1.08 3.29 -10.92
N PRO A 52 -1.53 2.04 -10.67
CA PRO A 52 -2.60 1.75 -9.71
C PRO A 52 -2.14 1.83 -8.24
N THR A 53 -0.95 2.38 -8.00
CA THR A 53 -0.36 2.52 -6.66
C THR A 53 0.49 3.78 -6.58
N SER A 54 0.56 4.34 -5.37
CA SER A 54 1.37 5.50 -5.05
C SER A 54 2.79 5.14 -4.56
N ARG A 55 3.08 3.86 -4.28
CA ARG A 55 4.40 3.37 -3.87
C ARG A 55 4.78 2.09 -4.58
N ALA A 56 5.99 2.01 -5.12
CA ALA A 56 6.47 0.83 -5.81
C ALA A 56 8.00 0.81 -5.91
N PHE A 57 8.57 -0.37 -6.02
CA PHE A 57 9.94 -0.54 -6.48
C PHE A 57 10.00 -0.40 -8.01
N GLY A 58 11.05 0.23 -8.53
CA GLY A 58 11.36 0.22 -9.97
C GLY A 58 10.66 1.25 -10.86
N SER A 59 9.71 2.04 -10.34
CA SER A 59 8.98 3.10 -11.10
C SER A 59 9.85 4.33 -11.44
N TYR A 60 10.92 4.12 -12.21
CA TYR A 60 11.97 5.12 -12.44
C TYR A 60 11.45 6.46 -12.96
N LEU A 61 10.53 6.43 -13.93
CA LEU A 61 9.94 7.63 -14.54
C LEU A 61 9.12 8.48 -13.56
N TYR A 62 8.69 7.89 -12.43
CA TYR A 62 7.78 8.51 -11.47
C TYR A 62 8.43 8.67 -10.08
N LYS A 63 9.74 8.45 -9.93
CA LYS A 63 10.44 8.39 -8.63
C LYS A 63 10.26 9.61 -7.72
N GLN A 64 9.91 10.76 -8.29
CA GLN A 64 9.61 12.00 -7.58
C GLN A 64 8.37 11.89 -6.67
N TYR A 65 7.37 11.07 -7.04
CA TYR A 65 6.14 10.89 -6.27
C TYR A 65 5.64 9.44 -6.16
N VAL A 66 6.26 8.48 -6.85
CA VAL A 66 6.09 7.04 -6.60
C VAL A 66 7.35 6.52 -5.94
N ILE A 67 7.31 6.48 -4.62
CA ILE A 67 8.46 6.18 -3.77
C ILE A 67 8.52 4.69 -3.40
N ALA A 68 9.71 4.22 -3.07
CA ALA A 68 9.95 2.86 -2.58
C ALA A 68 10.01 2.78 -1.04
N GLU A 69 9.51 3.80 -0.35
CA GLU A 69 9.52 3.87 1.12
C GLU A 69 8.40 3.00 1.71
N PRO A 70 8.73 1.95 2.48
CA PRO A 70 7.72 1.04 3.00
C PRO A 70 7.07 1.56 4.29
N GLU A 71 5.80 1.20 4.49
CA GLU A 71 5.18 1.25 5.82
C GLU A 71 5.47 -0.04 6.58
N VAL A 72 6.00 0.07 7.80
CA VAL A 72 6.41 -1.07 8.63
C VAL A 72 5.48 -1.20 9.83
N THR A 73 4.92 -2.38 10.02
CA THR A 73 4.10 -2.73 11.18
C THR A 73 4.79 -3.85 11.94
N ALA A 74 4.99 -3.67 13.25
CA ALA A 74 5.52 -4.70 14.14
C ALA A 74 4.40 -5.16 15.09
N VAL A 75 4.12 -6.46 15.09
CA VAL A 75 3.09 -7.07 15.96
C VAL A 75 3.73 -8.23 16.72
N GLY A 76 3.51 -8.24 18.04
CA GLY A 76 3.91 -9.37 18.88
C GLY A 76 3.10 -10.62 18.56
N ARG A 77 3.77 -11.77 18.57
CA ARG A 77 3.09 -13.06 18.43
C ARG A 77 2.14 -13.27 19.59
N ASP A 78 0.98 -13.83 19.30
CA ASP A 78 -0.05 -14.19 20.26
C ASP A 78 -0.32 -15.71 20.14
N PRO A 79 -0.55 -16.43 21.25
CA PRO A 79 -0.88 -17.86 21.19
C PRO A 79 -2.13 -18.19 20.35
N ARG A 80 -2.99 -17.21 20.08
CA ARG A 80 -4.16 -17.34 19.21
C ARG A 80 -3.84 -17.14 17.73
N ASP A 81 -2.61 -16.78 17.36
CA ASP A 81 -2.21 -16.67 15.94
C ASP A 81 -2.32 -18.03 15.24
N GLU A 82 -3.09 -18.07 14.16
CA GLU A 82 -3.36 -19.30 13.41
C GLU A 82 -2.48 -19.36 12.16
N PHE A 83 -2.53 -18.33 11.31
CA PHE A 83 -1.73 -18.23 10.08
C PHE A 83 -1.60 -16.78 9.59
N LEU A 84 -0.58 -16.55 8.75
CA LEU A 84 -0.34 -15.30 8.03
C LEU A 84 -0.67 -15.51 6.55
N ILE A 85 -1.44 -14.59 5.97
CA ILE A 85 -1.70 -14.54 4.53
C ILE A 85 -0.96 -13.34 3.95
N LEU A 86 -0.20 -13.59 2.89
CA LEU A 86 0.38 -12.59 2.01
C LEU A 86 -0.21 -12.79 0.62
N ALA A 87 -0.78 -11.74 0.03
CA ALA A 87 -1.41 -11.82 -1.27
C ALA A 87 -1.18 -10.54 -2.10
N THR A 88 -1.18 -10.70 -3.42
CA THR A 88 -1.28 -9.59 -4.38
C THR A 88 -2.73 -9.10 -4.49
N ALA A 89 -2.94 -7.99 -5.19
CA ALA A 89 -4.28 -7.39 -5.35
C ALA A 89 -5.26 -8.20 -6.23
N GLY A 90 -4.82 -9.33 -6.81
CA GLY A 90 -5.62 -10.18 -7.71
C GLY A 90 -5.52 -9.77 -9.17
#